data_AF-A0A8W8J9K4-F1
#
_entry.id   AF-A0A8W8J9K4-F1
#
_cell.length_a   1.000
_cell.length_b   1.000
_cell.length_c   1.000
_cell.angle_alpha   90.00
_cell.angle_beta   90.00
_cell.angle_gamma   90.00
#
_symmetry.space_group_name_H-M   'P 1'
#
loop_
_entity.id
_entity.type
_entity.pdbx_description
1 polymer ?
#
loop_
_entity_poly.entity_id
_entity_poly.type
_entity_poly.pdbx_seq_one_letter_code
_entity_poly.pdbx_strand_id
1 'polypeptide(L)'
;MIRAAIFLSALCLASAADTPCKDISSDACRLLVAASPNFCTTASAQVECPSFCGLCTRTCYQCHGVNDPTTCTTSVNCGVGKQCIVSETIGDDFIYHYNLGCVDKSYCTSGTDLPHSPPAVGRRTVYKRNLQFGCCDTDLCNNKLPSELTPTTCPSGTHEFKDGQVHVCYYLLKQERNADDGAKACADTFHGGKLAYIPSRAADEFIKSSLGSEFAGDHSGTFIGVFDKEHELSFVDTDGSPQVFFDWRHGQPNDPNVNDPIREPAQDCVRMFPIDREHFTWQDKPCEQLAWTLCSINIHK
;
A
#
# COMPACT_ATOMS: atom_id res chain seq x y z
N MET A 1 -57.42 49.65 23.86
CA MET A 1 -56.10 49.89 24.49
C MET A 1 -55.65 48.54 25.07
N ILE A 2 -54.77 47.79 24.40
CA ILE A 2 -53.28 47.83 24.55
C ILE A 2 -52.93 47.38 25.98
N ARG A 3 -52.14 46.33 26.31
CA ARG A 3 -51.12 45.50 25.63
C ARG A 3 -50.84 44.28 26.55
N ALA A 4 -50.69 43.08 26.00
CA ALA A 4 -49.44 42.37 25.69
C ALA A 4 -48.92 41.47 26.82
N ALA A 5 -49.04 40.16 26.60
CA ALA A 5 -48.32 39.12 27.32
C ALA A 5 -46.83 39.19 26.94
N ILE A 6 -45.98 39.12 27.96
CA ILE A 6 -44.52 39.10 27.82
C ILE A 6 -44.10 37.66 27.50
N PHE A 7 -43.66 37.43 26.27
CA PHE A 7 -42.93 36.24 25.84
C PHE A 7 -41.66 36.71 25.14
N LEU A 8 -40.49 36.54 25.76
CA LEU A 8 -39.16 36.51 25.11
C LEU A 8 -38.17 36.08 26.21
N SER A 9 -37.21 35.19 26.03
CA SER A 9 -36.83 34.28 24.95
C SER A 9 -35.56 33.62 25.48
N ALA A 10 -35.58 32.31 25.76
CA ALA A 10 -34.35 31.60 26.05
C ALA A 10 -33.59 31.43 24.73
N LEU A 11 -32.50 32.19 24.56
CA LEU A 11 -31.52 31.96 23.51
C LEU A 11 -30.86 30.61 23.80
N CYS A 12 -31.40 29.54 23.19
CA CYS A 12 -30.68 28.29 23.09
C CYS A 12 -29.59 28.49 22.03
N LEU A 13 -28.37 28.79 22.47
CA LEU A 13 -27.18 28.56 21.66
C LEU A 13 -27.08 27.06 21.46
N ALA A 14 -27.68 26.55 20.38
CA ALA A 14 -27.47 25.19 19.95
C ALA A 14 -26.01 25.06 19.52
N SER A 15 -25.20 24.46 20.39
CA SER A 15 -23.93 23.87 20.00
C SER A 15 -24.23 22.91 18.86
N ALA A 16 -23.60 23.13 17.70
CA ALA A 16 -23.65 22.22 16.56
C ALA A 16 -23.02 20.88 16.99
N ALA A 17 -23.86 19.99 17.53
CA ALA A 17 -23.51 18.59 17.67
C ALA A 17 -23.49 18.01 16.27
N ASP A 18 -22.38 17.38 15.89
CA ASP A 18 -22.22 16.66 14.63
C ASP A 18 -23.35 15.64 14.50
N THR A 19 -24.36 15.94 13.69
CA THR A 19 -25.40 14.98 13.33
C THR A 19 -24.73 13.88 12.51
N PRO A 20 -24.81 12.59 12.90
CA PRO A 20 -24.25 11.51 12.12
C PRO A 20 -24.78 11.56 10.69
N CYS A 21 -23.90 11.43 9.69
CA CYS A 21 -24.27 11.32 8.28
C CYS A 21 -25.01 9.98 8.06
N LYS A 22 -26.29 9.95 8.42
CA LYS A 22 -27.12 8.76 8.31
C LYS A 22 -28.53 9.18 7.92
N ASP A 23 -29.00 8.61 6.83
CA ASP A 23 -30.38 8.80 6.38
C ASP A 23 -31.35 8.10 7.34
N ILE A 24 -32.53 8.69 7.55
CA ILE A 24 -33.62 8.09 8.32
C ILE A 24 -34.05 6.74 7.72
N SER A 25 -34.12 6.67 6.39
CA SER A 25 -34.30 5.46 5.60
C SER A 25 -34.17 5.81 4.11
N SER A 26 -33.45 4.98 3.35
CA SER A 26 -33.30 5.17 1.90
C SER A 26 -34.66 5.25 1.17
N ASP A 27 -35.65 4.49 1.61
CA ASP A 27 -37.00 4.50 1.00
C ASP A 27 -37.80 5.73 1.40
N ALA A 28 -37.66 6.17 2.65
CA ALA A 28 -38.30 7.41 3.12
C ALA A 28 -37.72 8.63 2.38
N CYS A 29 -36.40 8.67 2.15
CA CYS A 29 -35.75 9.75 1.40
C CYS A 29 -36.21 9.80 -0.06
N ARG A 30 -36.39 8.64 -0.71
CA ARG A 30 -36.99 8.58 -2.05
C ARG A 30 -38.40 9.15 -2.08
N LEU A 31 -39.23 8.81 -1.10
CA LEU A 31 -40.61 9.33 -0.98
C LEU A 31 -40.64 10.84 -0.71
N LEU A 32 -39.74 11.34 0.13
CA LEU A 32 -39.64 12.77 0.45
C LEU A 32 -39.26 13.60 -0.79
N VAL A 33 -38.28 13.14 -1.57
CA VAL A 33 -37.90 13.82 -2.84
C VAL A 33 -38.98 13.69 -3.90
N ALA A 34 -39.69 12.55 -3.97
CA ALA A 34 -40.82 12.39 -4.88
C ALA A 34 -42.01 13.32 -4.52
N ALA A 35 -42.26 13.54 -3.23
CA ALA A 35 -43.30 14.44 -2.75
C ALA A 35 -42.91 15.93 -2.87
N SER A 36 -41.62 16.25 -2.70
CA SER A 36 -41.08 17.61 -2.79
C SER A 36 -39.76 17.58 -3.58
N PRO A 37 -39.79 17.93 -4.88
CA PRO A 37 -38.60 17.86 -5.75
C PRO A 37 -37.41 18.72 -5.28
N ASN A 38 -37.67 19.75 -4.47
CA ASN A 38 -36.65 20.63 -3.90
C ASN A 38 -36.19 20.21 -2.49
N PHE A 39 -36.65 19.06 -1.97
CA PHE A 39 -36.37 18.60 -0.61
C PHE A 39 -34.87 18.64 -0.27
N CYS A 40 -33.99 18.19 -1.17
CA CYS A 40 -32.53 18.18 -0.96
C CYS A 40 -31.89 19.57 -0.85
N THR A 41 -32.62 20.65 -1.10
CA THR A 41 -32.15 22.03 -0.89
C THR A 41 -32.63 22.62 0.44
N THR A 42 -33.45 21.89 1.19
CA THR A 42 -34.03 22.34 2.47
C THR A 42 -33.13 21.98 3.64
N ALA A 43 -33.23 22.74 4.74
CA ALA A 43 -32.53 22.40 5.98
C ALA A 43 -32.91 21.01 6.53
N SER A 44 -34.14 20.55 6.26
CA SER A 44 -34.61 19.22 6.67
C SER A 44 -33.84 18.09 5.99
N ALA A 45 -33.34 18.29 4.77
CA ALA A 45 -32.52 17.27 4.11
C ALA A 45 -31.20 17.01 4.83
N GLN A 46 -30.60 18.02 5.48
CA GLN A 46 -29.38 17.86 6.28
C GLN A 46 -29.59 16.96 7.50
N VAL A 47 -30.82 16.88 8.03
CA VAL A 47 -31.15 16.13 9.24
C VAL A 47 -31.69 14.74 8.91
N GLU A 48 -32.58 14.66 7.94
CA GLU A 48 -33.34 13.43 7.65
C GLU A 48 -32.68 12.55 6.58
N CYS A 49 -32.08 13.17 5.56
CA CYS A 49 -31.55 12.47 4.38
C CYS A 49 -30.20 13.03 3.89
N PRO A 50 -29.24 13.32 4.79
CA PRO A 50 -28.02 14.02 4.41
C PRO A 50 -27.15 13.20 3.44
N SER A 51 -27.15 11.88 3.54
CA SER A 51 -26.40 11.00 2.64
C SER A 51 -27.10 10.91 1.29
N PHE A 52 -28.41 10.64 1.28
CA PHE A 52 -29.21 10.57 0.06
C PHE A 52 -29.14 11.87 -0.77
N CYS A 53 -29.15 13.03 -0.10
CA CYS A 53 -29.07 14.33 -0.74
C CYS A 53 -27.63 14.81 -1.00
N GLY A 54 -26.60 14.02 -0.65
CA GLY A 54 -25.20 14.38 -0.87
C GLY A 54 -24.73 15.58 -0.05
N LEU A 55 -25.33 15.79 1.12
CA LEU A 55 -25.07 16.89 2.05
C LEU A 55 -24.14 16.52 3.21
N CYS A 56 -23.63 15.29 3.21
CA CYS A 56 -22.73 14.84 4.26
C CYS A 56 -21.38 15.56 4.20
N THR A 57 -21.03 16.17 5.32
CA THR A 57 -19.67 16.66 5.57
C THR A 57 -18.76 15.49 5.95
N ARG A 58 -17.49 15.52 5.58
CA ARG A 58 -16.50 14.52 6.02
C ARG A 58 -15.51 15.11 7.01
N THR A 59 -15.08 14.32 7.98
CA THR A 59 -13.99 14.68 8.89
C THR A 59 -12.79 13.80 8.59
N CYS A 60 -11.63 14.40 8.35
CA CYS A 60 -10.40 13.70 7.99
C CYS A 60 -9.26 14.13 8.91
N TYR A 61 -8.24 13.27 9.06
CA TYR A 61 -6.98 13.70 9.67
C TYR A 61 -6.30 14.74 8.77
N GLN A 62 -5.70 15.75 9.37
CA GLN A 62 -5.00 16.84 8.68
C GLN A 62 -3.64 17.05 9.33
N CYS A 63 -2.59 16.59 8.67
CA CYS A 63 -1.20 16.77 9.07
C CYS A 63 -0.32 16.96 7.85
N HIS A 64 0.81 17.62 8.04
CA HIS A 64 1.80 17.85 6.99
C HIS A 64 3.14 17.25 7.39
N GLY A 65 3.75 16.50 6.48
CA GLY A 65 5.12 15.98 6.63
C GLY A 65 5.27 14.97 7.78
N VAL A 66 4.28 14.10 8.02
CA VAL A 66 4.41 13.05 9.04
C VAL A 66 5.17 11.85 8.49
N ASN A 67 6.00 11.20 9.30
CA ASN A 67 6.71 9.98 8.87
C ASN A 67 5.76 8.79 8.75
N ASP A 68 4.71 8.77 9.57
CA ASP A 68 3.69 7.71 9.59
C ASP A 68 2.29 8.35 9.72
N PRO A 69 1.36 8.08 8.79
CA PRO A 69 -0.02 8.58 8.84
C PRO A 69 -0.76 8.33 10.15
N THR A 70 -0.44 7.24 10.87
CA THR A 70 -1.05 6.89 12.16
C THR A 70 -0.70 7.86 13.27
N THR A 71 0.41 8.60 13.15
CA THR A 71 0.86 9.58 14.15
C THR A 71 0.10 10.90 14.09
N CYS A 72 -0.69 11.11 13.03
CA CYS A 72 -1.52 12.30 12.91
C CYS A 72 -2.68 12.27 13.92
N THR A 73 -2.76 13.27 14.78
CA THR A 73 -3.81 13.39 15.82
C THR A 73 -4.78 14.53 15.58
N THR A 74 -4.45 15.45 14.66
CA THR A 74 -5.29 16.59 14.30
C THR A 74 -6.25 16.24 13.19
N SER A 75 -7.49 16.75 13.27
CA SER A 75 -8.53 16.52 12.28
C SER A 75 -9.20 17.82 11.83
N VAL A 76 -9.85 17.75 10.67
CA VAL A 76 -10.57 18.87 10.06
C VAL A 76 -11.89 18.39 9.46
N ASN A 77 -12.93 19.19 9.56
CA ASN A 77 -14.17 18.98 8.81
C ASN A 77 -14.00 19.56 7.40
N CYS A 78 -13.99 18.69 6.40
CA CYS A 78 -13.75 18.98 5.00
C CYS A 78 -14.95 19.64 4.30
N GLY A 79 -16.14 19.61 4.90
CA GLY A 79 -17.37 20.04 4.25
C GLY A 79 -17.91 19.02 3.25
N VAL A 80 -18.89 19.45 2.47
CA VAL A 80 -19.68 18.61 1.56
C VAL A 80 -18.89 18.30 0.28
N GLY A 81 -19.01 17.06 -0.21
CA GLY A 81 -18.41 16.64 -1.50
C GLY A 81 -16.90 16.37 -1.44
N LYS A 82 -16.30 16.37 -0.26
CA LYS A 82 -14.89 16.03 -0.05
C LYS A 82 -14.70 14.57 0.41
N GLN A 83 -13.51 14.05 0.22
CA GLN A 83 -13.01 12.76 0.72
C GLN A 83 -11.69 12.94 1.45
N CYS A 84 -11.33 11.97 2.29
CA CYS A 84 -10.04 11.98 2.96
C CYS A 84 -8.94 11.50 2.02
N ILE A 85 -7.78 12.13 2.10
CA ILE A 85 -6.61 11.80 1.30
C ILE A 85 -5.37 11.59 2.17
N VAL A 86 -4.51 10.69 1.73
CA VAL A 86 -3.09 10.61 2.09
C VAL A 86 -2.29 10.78 0.82
N SER A 87 -1.24 11.58 0.85
CA SER A 87 -0.31 11.74 -0.27
C SER A 87 1.12 11.66 0.22
N GLU A 88 1.96 10.97 -0.53
CA GLU A 88 3.40 10.96 -0.31
C GLU A 88 4.01 12.29 -0.73
N THR A 89 5.11 12.66 -0.09
CA THR A 89 5.96 13.81 -0.39
C THR A 89 7.42 13.43 -0.13
N ILE A 90 8.35 14.14 -0.77
CA ILE A 90 9.79 13.92 -0.60
C ILE A 90 10.36 15.16 0.10
N GLY A 91 11.02 14.96 1.24
CA GLY A 91 11.76 15.99 1.97
C GLY A 91 13.10 16.34 1.30
N ASP A 92 13.73 17.41 1.76
CA ASP A 92 15.03 17.88 1.24
C ASP A 92 16.18 16.88 1.47
N ASP A 93 15.98 15.94 2.38
CA ASP A 93 16.86 14.82 2.71
C ASP A 93 16.59 13.55 1.88
N PHE A 94 15.70 13.65 0.88
CA PHE A 94 15.21 12.53 0.08
C PHE A 94 14.46 11.46 0.90
N ILE A 95 13.98 11.82 2.10
CA ILE A 95 13.11 10.96 2.92
C ILE A 95 11.65 11.20 2.54
N TYR A 96 10.86 10.13 2.50
CA TYR A 96 9.43 10.21 2.23
C TYR A 96 8.66 10.64 3.49
N HIS A 97 7.75 11.59 3.32
CA HIS A 97 6.78 11.99 4.34
C HIS A 97 5.37 11.96 3.77
N TYR A 98 4.38 11.90 4.66
CA TYR A 98 2.97 11.86 4.31
C TYR A 98 2.25 13.16 4.66
N ASN A 99 1.38 13.59 3.75
CA ASN A 99 0.43 14.65 3.96
C ASN A 99 -0.98 14.06 3.99
N LEU A 100 -1.70 14.36 5.07
CA LEU A 100 -3.07 13.93 5.31
C LEU A 100 -3.99 15.14 5.19
N GLY A 101 -5.15 14.95 4.58
CA GLY A 101 -6.15 16.01 4.55
C GLY A 101 -7.42 15.68 3.79
N CYS A 102 -7.99 16.72 3.17
CA CYS A 102 -9.22 16.67 2.41
C CYS A 102 -8.97 16.95 0.93
N VAL A 103 -9.73 16.29 0.06
CA VAL A 103 -9.74 16.60 -1.37
C VAL A 103 -11.14 16.47 -1.96
N ASP A 104 -11.41 17.11 -3.09
CA ASP A 104 -12.67 16.92 -3.82
C ASP A 104 -12.83 15.46 -4.25
N LYS A 105 -14.06 14.93 -4.14
CA LYS A 105 -14.36 13.56 -4.58
C LYS A 105 -13.94 13.27 -6.02
N SER A 106 -13.96 14.29 -6.90
CA SER A 106 -13.51 14.15 -8.29
C SER A 106 -12.00 13.90 -8.43
N TYR A 107 -11.19 14.39 -7.49
CA TYR A 107 -9.74 14.14 -7.47
C TYR A 107 -9.45 12.67 -7.21
N CYS A 108 -10.21 12.03 -6.32
CA CYS A 108 -10.08 10.61 -6.02
C CYS A 108 -10.57 9.69 -7.16
N THR A 109 -11.41 10.19 -8.07
CA THR A 109 -11.89 9.40 -9.23
C THR A 109 -10.98 9.47 -10.46
N SER A 110 -9.91 10.27 -10.42
CA SER A 110 -9.08 10.62 -11.59
C SER A 110 -7.60 10.23 -11.49
N GLY A 111 -7.18 9.57 -10.41
CA GLY A 111 -5.81 9.12 -10.20
C GLY A 111 -5.71 7.73 -9.59
N THR A 112 -4.54 7.14 -9.70
CA THR A 112 -4.21 5.76 -9.33
C THR A 112 -4.49 5.50 -7.85
N ASP A 113 -5.59 4.81 -7.55
CA ASP A 113 -5.85 4.23 -6.23
C ASP A 113 -4.61 3.45 -5.76
N LEU A 114 -4.20 3.65 -4.51
CA LEU A 114 -3.26 2.76 -3.84
C LEU A 114 -3.80 1.32 -4.01
N PRO A 115 -3.05 0.41 -4.65
CA PRO A 115 -3.57 -0.89 -5.01
C PRO A 115 -4.07 -1.65 -3.77
N HIS A 116 -5.32 -2.09 -3.81
CA HIS A 116 -5.92 -2.99 -2.82
C HIS A 116 -5.57 -4.47 -3.10
N SER A 117 -4.63 -4.72 -4.01
CA SER A 117 -4.19 -6.06 -4.39
C SER A 117 -2.74 -5.98 -4.85
N PRO A 118 -1.87 -6.93 -4.44
CA PRO A 118 -0.53 -7.00 -4.97
C PRO A 118 -0.61 -7.09 -6.50
N PRO A 119 0.21 -6.34 -7.25
CA PRO A 119 0.37 -6.61 -8.67
C PRO A 119 0.78 -8.07 -8.86
N ALA A 120 0.44 -8.65 -10.02
CA ALA A 120 1.12 -9.86 -10.47
C ALA A 120 2.63 -9.56 -10.45
N VAL A 121 3.40 -10.40 -9.75
CA VAL A 121 4.83 -10.22 -9.50
C VAL A 121 5.53 -9.91 -10.83
N GLY A 122 6.45 -8.93 -10.88
CA GLY A 122 7.33 -8.70 -12.03
C GLY A 122 6.71 -8.05 -13.28
N ARG A 123 5.42 -7.70 -13.32
CA ARG A 123 4.91 -6.76 -14.34
C ARG A 123 5.30 -5.33 -13.98
N ARG A 124 5.95 -4.58 -14.87
CA ARG A 124 5.86 -3.12 -14.90
C ARG A 124 4.38 -2.77 -15.10
N THR A 125 3.74 -2.55 -13.97
CA THR A 125 3.02 -1.29 -13.90
C THR A 125 4.06 -0.20 -14.16
N VAL A 126 3.90 0.55 -15.25
CA VAL A 126 4.66 1.79 -15.48
C VAL A 126 4.23 2.78 -14.41
N TYR A 127 4.57 2.51 -13.16
CA TYR A 127 4.73 3.54 -12.18
C TYR A 127 6.07 4.19 -12.55
N LYS A 128 6.00 5.23 -13.39
CA LYS A 128 6.65 6.46 -12.90
C LYS A 128 6.19 6.56 -11.45
N ARG A 129 7.08 6.53 -10.45
CA ARG A 129 6.70 6.86 -9.07
C ARG A 129 6.27 8.33 -9.05
N ASN A 130 5.12 8.59 -9.67
CA ASN A 130 4.30 9.75 -9.44
C ASN A 130 3.87 9.56 -7.99
N LEU A 131 4.18 10.53 -7.13
CA LEU A 131 3.81 10.57 -5.72
C LEU A 131 2.46 9.87 -5.50
N GLN A 132 2.47 8.76 -4.77
CA GLN A 132 1.26 7.97 -4.59
C GLN A 132 0.34 8.70 -3.62
N PHE A 133 -0.96 8.65 -3.91
CA PHE A 133 -1.98 9.15 -3.01
C PHE A 133 -3.12 8.14 -2.91
N GLY A 134 -3.67 8.02 -1.72
CA GLY A 134 -4.80 7.16 -1.41
C GLY A 134 -5.97 7.98 -0.92
N CYS A 135 -7.16 7.67 -1.40
CA CYS A 135 -8.40 8.23 -0.88
C CYS A 135 -9.21 7.20 -0.11
N CYS A 136 -10.01 7.68 0.85
CA CYS A 136 -11.02 6.88 1.53
C CYS A 136 -12.24 7.75 1.90
N ASP A 137 -13.37 7.09 2.16
CA ASP A 137 -14.69 7.70 2.19
C ASP A 137 -15.42 7.62 3.55
N THR A 138 -14.75 7.13 4.59
CA THR A 138 -15.26 7.11 5.97
C THR A 138 -14.59 8.20 6.82
N ASP A 139 -15.23 8.61 7.92
CA ASP A 139 -14.63 9.65 8.78
C ASP A 139 -13.32 9.14 9.41
N LEU A 140 -12.30 9.99 9.41
CA LEU A 140 -10.98 9.73 10.00
C LEU A 140 -10.28 8.49 9.43
N CYS A 141 -10.57 8.12 8.18
CA CYS A 141 -10.04 6.90 7.56
C CYS A 141 -8.59 7.02 7.06
N ASN A 142 -8.12 8.24 6.80
CA ASN A 142 -6.84 8.49 6.13
C ASN A 142 -5.61 8.32 7.02
N ASN A 143 -5.75 7.95 8.30
CA ASN A 143 -4.59 7.51 9.09
C ASN A 143 -4.34 5.99 8.98
N LYS A 144 -5.15 5.27 8.20
CA LYS A 144 -5.02 3.84 7.91
C LYS A 144 -4.57 3.57 6.47
N LEU A 145 -4.14 4.61 5.76
CA LEU A 145 -3.70 4.54 4.38
C LEU A 145 -2.21 4.91 4.27
N PRO A 146 -1.42 4.19 3.44
CA PRO A 146 -1.79 2.93 2.78
C PRO A 146 -2.19 1.86 3.79
N SER A 147 -3.05 0.93 3.40
CA SER A 147 -3.37 -0.27 4.19
C SER A 147 -2.11 -1.09 4.52
N GLU A 148 -1.02 -0.82 3.83
CA GLU A 148 0.36 -1.14 4.20
C GLU A 148 0.93 0.01 5.03
N LEU A 149 0.69 0.00 6.34
CA LEU A 149 1.51 0.78 7.25
C LEU A 149 2.92 0.19 7.15
N THR A 150 3.79 0.88 6.43
CA THR A 150 5.20 0.55 6.33
C THR A 150 5.74 0.45 7.76
N PRO A 151 6.18 -0.74 8.19
CA PRO A 151 6.50 -0.93 9.60
C PRO A 151 7.65 0.01 9.98
N THR A 152 7.55 0.67 11.13
CA THR A 152 8.62 1.54 11.67
C THR A 152 9.69 0.74 12.42
N THR A 153 9.43 -0.55 12.65
CA THR A 153 10.33 -1.49 13.32
C THR A 153 10.22 -2.87 12.67
N CYS A 154 11.31 -3.63 12.66
CA CYS A 154 11.28 -5.01 12.19
C CYS A 154 10.36 -5.89 13.03
N PRO A 155 9.50 -6.72 12.39
CA PRO A 155 8.71 -7.71 13.10
C PRO A 155 9.61 -8.71 13.85
N SER A 156 9.13 -9.20 14.99
CA SER A 156 9.84 -10.21 15.80
C SER A 156 10.18 -11.45 14.98
N GLY A 157 11.42 -11.94 15.12
CA GLY A 157 11.90 -13.14 14.41
C GLY A 157 12.39 -12.89 12.98
N THR A 158 12.35 -11.65 12.50
CA THR A 158 12.99 -11.26 11.24
C THR A 158 14.45 -10.88 11.45
N HIS A 159 15.25 -10.95 10.38
CA HIS A 159 16.66 -10.58 10.36
C HIS A 159 16.82 -9.15 9.83
N GLU A 160 17.22 -8.22 10.69
CA GLU A 160 17.29 -6.79 10.38
C GLU A 160 18.63 -6.39 9.73
N PHE A 161 18.56 -5.75 8.57
CA PHE A 161 19.68 -5.14 7.85
C PHE A 161 19.53 -3.61 7.79
N LYS A 162 20.61 -2.90 8.12
CA LYS A 162 20.70 -1.43 8.07
C LYS A 162 22.10 -1.02 7.60
N ASP A 163 22.19 -0.19 6.57
CA ASP A 163 23.49 0.34 6.07
C ASP A 163 23.51 1.88 5.95
N GLY A 164 22.52 2.54 6.54
CA GLY A 164 22.35 4.00 6.48
C GLY A 164 21.54 4.47 5.28
N GLN A 165 21.53 3.72 4.17
CA GLN A 165 20.74 4.00 2.97
C GLN A 165 19.42 3.23 2.97
N VAL A 166 19.46 1.97 3.39
CA VAL A 166 18.27 1.11 3.50
C VAL A 166 18.10 0.58 4.93
N HIS A 167 16.86 0.22 5.25
CA HIS A 167 16.50 -0.51 6.45
C HIS A 167 15.48 -1.57 6.03
N VAL A 168 15.90 -2.84 6.02
CA VAL A 168 15.12 -3.95 5.49
C VAL A 168 15.16 -5.10 6.49
N CYS A 169 14.04 -5.78 6.69
CA CYS A 169 13.97 -6.99 7.50
C CYS A 169 13.68 -8.19 6.63
N TYR A 170 14.41 -9.29 6.82
CA TYR A 170 14.27 -10.50 6.02
C TYR A 170 13.65 -11.65 6.81
N TYR A 171 12.89 -12.50 6.13
CA TYR A 171 12.33 -13.70 6.72
C TYR A 171 12.17 -14.82 5.70
N LEU A 172 12.56 -16.04 6.07
CA LEU A 172 12.51 -17.21 5.20
C LEU A 172 11.24 -18.05 5.45
N LEU A 173 10.41 -18.20 4.41
CA LEU A 173 9.27 -19.11 4.40
C LEU A 173 9.67 -20.42 3.72
N LYS A 174 9.71 -21.52 4.49
CA LYS A 174 10.23 -22.83 4.06
C LYS A 174 9.19 -23.75 3.39
N GLN A 175 8.01 -23.24 3.08
CA GLN A 175 7.02 -24.02 2.33
C GLN A 175 7.22 -23.71 0.84
N GLU A 176 7.38 -24.77 0.04
CA GLU A 176 7.56 -24.66 -1.39
C GLU A 176 6.31 -24.10 -2.07
N ARG A 177 6.51 -23.03 -2.85
CA ARG A 177 5.46 -22.31 -3.60
C ARG A 177 6.05 -21.82 -4.92
N ASN A 178 5.19 -21.54 -5.90
CA ASN A 178 5.60 -20.74 -7.06
C ASN A 178 5.87 -19.29 -6.62
N ALA A 179 6.52 -18.49 -7.48
CA ALA A 179 6.92 -17.14 -7.12
C ALA A 179 5.74 -16.23 -6.73
N ASP A 180 4.61 -16.34 -7.44
CA ASP A 180 3.42 -15.51 -7.20
C ASP A 180 2.75 -15.86 -5.85
N ASP A 181 2.61 -17.15 -5.55
CA ASP A 181 2.10 -17.64 -4.26
C ASP A 181 3.08 -17.32 -3.11
N GLY A 182 4.38 -17.33 -3.38
CA GLY A 182 5.41 -16.88 -2.45
C GLY A 182 5.26 -15.39 -2.11
N ALA A 183 5.08 -14.54 -3.11
CA ALA A 183 4.83 -13.11 -2.90
C ALA A 183 3.57 -12.87 -2.08
N LYS A 184 2.47 -13.58 -2.40
CA LYS A 184 1.24 -13.52 -1.60
C LYS A 184 1.48 -13.96 -0.15
N ALA A 185 2.25 -15.02 0.07
CA ALA A 185 2.58 -15.48 1.42
C ALA A 185 3.38 -14.44 2.21
N CYS A 186 4.31 -13.71 1.58
CA CYS A 186 5.00 -12.58 2.22
C CYS A 186 4.03 -11.46 2.59
N ALA A 187 3.12 -11.10 1.69
CA ALA A 187 2.12 -10.06 1.93
C ALA A 187 1.18 -10.44 3.09
N ASP A 188 0.68 -11.67 3.10
CA ASP A 188 -0.22 -12.20 4.13
C ASP A 188 0.48 -12.32 5.50
N THR A 189 1.75 -12.74 5.52
CA THR A 189 2.50 -12.94 6.78
C THR A 189 2.88 -11.62 7.44
N PHE A 190 3.19 -10.60 6.65
CA PHE A 190 3.75 -9.33 7.15
C PHE A 190 2.93 -8.09 6.83
N HIS A 191 1.64 -8.26 6.51
CA HIS A 191 0.71 -7.17 6.19
C HIS A 191 1.28 -6.17 5.16
N GLY A 192 1.67 -6.67 3.99
CA GLY A 192 2.33 -5.88 2.93
C GLY A 192 3.81 -6.19 2.72
N GLY A 193 4.32 -7.28 3.32
CA GLY A 193 5.65 -7.81 2.99
C GLY A 193 5.74 -8.23 1.51
N LYS A 194 6.94 -8.18 0.95
CA LYS A 194 7.20 -8.51 -0.45
C LYS A 194 8.23 -9.63 -0.56
N LEU A 195 8.40 -10.20 -1.76
CA LEU A 195 9.59 -10.99 -2.05
C LEU A 195 10.85 -10.16 -1.83
N ALA A 196 11.94 -10.81 -1.42
CA ALA A 196 13.11 -10.13 -0.88
C ALA A 196 13.75 -9.12 -1.83
N TYR A 197 13.79 -7.87 -1.41
CA TYR A 197 14.58 -6.81 -2.03
C TYR A 197 16.04 -6.89 -1.56
N ILE A 198 16.99 -7.05 -2.48
CA ILE A 198 18.43 -7.15 -2.18
C ILE A 198 19.17 -6.01 -2.90
N PRO A 199 19.38 -4.85 -2.24
CA PRO A 199 19.87 -3.65 -2.89
C PRO A 199 21.37 -3.60 -3.15
N SER A 200 22.15 -4.41 -2.43
CA SER A 200 23.60 -4.27 -2.40
C SER A 200 24.31 -5.58 -2.03
N ARG A 201 25.61 -5.63 -2.32
CA ARG A 201 26.49 -6.71 -1.86
C ARG A 201 26.43 -6.90 -0.34
N ALA A 202 26.38 -5.80 0.42
CA ALA A 202 26.32 -5.87 1.87
C ALA A 202 25.01 -6.52 2.36
N ALA A 203 23.88 -6.26 1.69
CA ALA A 203 22.61 -6.90 2.00
C ALA A 203 22.63 -8.40 1.66
N ASP A 204 23.20 -8.77 0.52
CA ASP A 204 23.35 -10.17 0.09
C ASP A 204 24.27 -10.97 1.05
N GLU A 205 25.43 -10.42 1.43
CA GLU A 205 26.33 -11.01 2.42
C GLU A 205 25.68 -11.13 3.81
N PHE A 206 24.85 -10.16 4.19
CA PHE A 206 24.04 -10.23 5.40
C PHE A 206 23.04 -11.39 5.35
N ILE A 207 22.30 -11.57 4.25
CA ILE A 207 21.37 -12.69 4.08
C ILE A 207 22.12 -14.02 4.19
N LYS A 208 23.23 -14.16 3.46
CA LYS A 208 24.06 -15.38 3.47
C LYS A 208 24.60 -15.74 4.84
N SER A 209 25.03 -14.74 5.63
CA SER A 209 25.59 -14.97 6.96
C SER A 209 24.52 -15.18 8.04
N SER A 210 23.43 -14.42 8.00
CA SER A 210 22.37 -14.46 9.02
C SER A 210 21.37 -15.61 8.80
N LEU A 211 21.05 -15.92 7.55
CA LEU A 211 20.07 -16.95 7.16
C LEU A 211 20.74 -18.21 6.59
N GLY A 212 22.06 -18.22 6.40
CA GLY A 212 22.81 -19.32 5.76
C GLY A 212 22.51 -20.71 6.33
N SER A 213 22.44 -20.84 7.65
CA SER A 213 22.08 -22.10 8.31
C SER A 213 20.61 -22.46 8.15
N GLU A 214 19.74 -21.48 7.95
CA GLU A 214 18.30 -21.72 7.81
C GLU A 214 17.93 -22.31 6.45
N PHE A 215 18.74 -22.03 5.42
CA PHE A 215 18.67 -22.68 4.12
C PHE A 215 19.13 -24.15 4.13
N ALA A 216 19.64 -24.67 5.26
CA ALA A 216 20.03 -26.07 5.35
C ALA A 216 18.82 -26.98 5.08
N GLY A 217 18.92 -27.85 4.07
CA GLY A 217 17.85 -28.74 3.63
C GLY A 217 16.99 -28.18 2.49
N ASP A 218 17.23 -26.94 2.05
CA ASP A 218 16.68 -26.41 0.81
C ASP A 218 17.38 -27.08 -0.39
N HIS A 219 16.59 -27.73 -1.25
CA HIS A 219 17.08 -28.32 -2.50
C HIS A 219 16.46 -27.67 -3.74
N SER A 220 15.37 -26.91 -3.57
CA SER A 220 14.62 -26.25 -4.63
C SER A 220 15.06 -24.80 -4.84
N GLY A 221 15.78 -24.24 -3.88
CA GLY A 221 16.20 -22.84 -3.85
C GLY A 221 15.14 -21.94 -3.26
N THR A 222 15.45 -20.65 -3.22
CA THR A 222 14.60 -19.67 -2.55
C THR A 222 14.33 -18.47 -3.45
N PHE A 223 13.07 -18.25 -3.83
CA PHE A 223 12.69 -17.08 -4.64
C PHE A 223 12.96 -15.78 -3.91
N ILE A 224 13.46 -14.80 -4.68
CA ILE A 224 13.70 -13.42 -4.27
C ILE A 224 12.92 -12.46 -5.15
N GLY A 225 12.92 -11.18 -4.77
CA GLY A 225 12.15 -10.12 -5.38
C GLY A 225 12.72 -9.55 -6.68
N VAL A 226 13.25 -10.38 -7.59
CA VAL A 226 13.88 -9.95 -8.85
C VAL A 226 13.27 -10.71 -10.03
N PHE A 227 12.88 -9.98 -11.09
CA PHE A 227 12.12 -10.50 -12.22
C PHE A 227 12.44 -9.76 -13.52
N ASP A 228 12.26 -10.40 -14.66
CA ASP A 228 12.32 -9.78 -16.00
C ASP A 228 11.15 -10.16 -16.92
N LYS A 229 10.02 -10.57 -16.32
CA LYS A 229 8.76 -11.01 -16.97
C LYS A 229 8.21 -10.15 -18.12
N GLU A 230 8.61 -8.88 -18.21
CA GLU A 230 8.17 -8.01 -19.29
C GLU A 230 9.19 -7.79 -20.40
N HIS A 231 10.46 -7.77 -20.03
CA HIS A 231 11.55 -7.41 -20.91
C HIS A 231 12.73 -8.29 -20.51
N GLU A 232 12.89 -9.39 -21.24
CA GLU A 232 13.98 -10.35 -21.08
C GLU A 232 15.33 -9.63 -20.89
N LEU A 233 16.12 -10.09 -19.91
CA LEU A 233 17.40 -9.52 -19.47
C LEU A 233 17.31 -8.11 -18.83
N SER A 234 16.12 -7.55 -18.66
CA SER A 234 15.89 -6.25 -18.02
C SER A 234 15.24 -6.42 -16.65
N PHE A 235 16.05 -6.91 -15.70
CA PHE A 235 15.58 -7.23 -14.36
C PHE A 235 15.12 -6.02 -13.55
N VAL A 236 13.97 -6.18 -12.90
CA VAL A 236 13.34 -5.23 -11.99
C VAL A 236 13.08 -5.87 -10.63
N ASP A 237 12.91 -5.04 -9.60
CA ASP A 237 12.49 -5.48 -8.28
C ASP A 237 10.96 -5.57 -8.14
N THR A 238 10.48 -5.93 -6.94
CA THR A 238 9.03 -6.05 -6.64
C THR A 238 8.21 -4.77 -6.78
N ASP A 239 8.84 -3.59 -6.86
CA ASP A 239 8.15 -2.33 -7.12
C ASP A 239 8.26 -1.86 -8.59
N GLY A 240 8.97 -2.64 -9.42
CA GLY A 240 9.20 -2.37 -10.83
C GLY A 240 10.40 -1.46 -11.09
N SER A 241 11.12 -1.02 -10.05
CA SER A 241 12.37 -0.29 -10.21
C SER A 241 13.44 -1.20 -10.79
N PRO A 242 14.39 -0.66 -11.59
CA PRO A 242 15.50 -1.46 -12.10
C PRO A 242 16.30 -2.08 -10.96
N GLN A 243 16.55 -3.40 -11.04
CA GLN A 243 17.44 -4.06 -10.09
C GLN A 243 18.88 -3.61 -10.35
N VAL A 244 19.54 -3.10 -9.31
CA VAL A 244 20.88 -2.46 -9.43
C VAL A 244 22.03 -3.36 -8.99
N PHE A 245 21.75 -4.38 -8.19
CA PHE A 245 22.73 -5.33 -7.69
C PHE A 245 22.38 -6.74 -8.15
N PHE A 246 23.38 -7.51 -8.54
CA PHE A 246 23.22 -8.91 -8.91
C PHE A 246 24.36 -9.74 -8.35
N ASP A 247 24.02 -10.91 -7.82
CA ASP A 247 24.97 -11.94 -7.44
C ASP A 247 24.74 -13.22 -8.24
N TRP A 248 24.76 -13.08 -9.57
CA TRP A 248 24.55 -14.19 -10.48
C TRP A 248 25.57 -15.30 -10.25
N ARG A 249 25.05 -16.52 -10.20
CA ARG A 249 25.87 -17.72 -10.25
C ARG A 249 26.61 -17.80 -11.57
N HIS A 250 27.77 -18.45 -11.59
CA HIS A 250 28.47 -18.71 -12.83
C HIS A 250 27.57 -19.34 -13.90
N GLY A 251 27.46 -18.67 -15.06
CA GLY A 251 26.63 -19.09 -16.18
C GLY A 251 25.15 -18.77 -16.05
N GLN A 252 24.76 -17.78 -15.23
CA GLN A 252 23.41 -17.21 -15.13
C GLN A 252 23.43 -15.70 -15.45
N PRO A 253 22.28 -15.09 -15.80
CA PRO A 253 21.02 -15.77 -16.16
C PRO A 253 21.19 -16.61 -17.44
N ASN A 254 20.46 -17.73 -17.54
CA ASN A 254 20.59 -18.64 -18.67
C ASN A 254 19.27 -18.98 -19.34
N ASP A 255 18.33 -18.05 -19.32
CA ASP A 255 17.06 -18.20 -20.02
C ASP A 255 17.28 -18.72 -21.45
N PRO A 256 16.78 -19.92 -21.76
CA PRO A 256 17.09 -20.56 -23.01
C PRO A 256 16.35 -19.85 -24.13
N ASN A 257 17.09 -19.28 -25.07
CA ASN A 257 16.60 -18.64 -26.29
C ASN A 257 15.84 -17.32 -26.06
N VAL A 258 16.54 -16.31 -25.54
CA VAL A 258 16.17 -14.88 -25.49
C VAL A 258 15.61 -14.25 -26.78
N ASN A 259 15.56 -14.99 -27.90
CA ASN A 259 15.10 -14.54 -29.21
C ASN A 259 13.80 -15.23 -29.69
N ASP A 260 13.14 -16.08 -28.88
CA ASP A 260 11.94 -16.83 -29.28
C ASP A 260 10.65 -16.29 -28.60
N PRO A 261 9.77 -15.59 -29.34
CA PRO A 261 8.58 -14.93 -28.78
C PRO A 261 7.41 -15.86 -28.43
N ILE A 262 7.53 -17.18 -28.62
CA ILE A 262 6.46 -18.16 -28.29
C ILE A 262 6.83 -18.98 -27.04
N ARG A 263 7.92 -18.64 -26.35
CA ARG A 263 8.57 -19.62 -25.50
C ARG A 263 8.00 -19.72 -24.09
N GLU A 264 7.64 -20.95 -23.75
CA GLU A 264 7.29 -21.41 -22.41
C GLU A 264 8.21 -22.57 -21.96
N PRO A 265 8.60 -22.64 -20.68
CA PRO A 265 8.48 -21.57 -19.70
C PRO A 265 9.72 -20.66 -19.75
N ALA A 266 9.50 -19.35 -19.89
CA ALA A 266 10.54 -18.34 -19.75
C ALA A 266 11.05 -18.30 -18.29
N GLN A 267 12.34 -18.04 -18.10
CA GLN A 267 12.98 -18.07 -16.77
C GLN A 267 12.92 -16.72 -16.06
N ASP A 268 11.73 -16.14 -15.95
CA ASP A 268 11.57 -14.73 -15.60
C ASP A 268 11.64 -14.40 -14.09
N CYS A 269 11.90 -15.40 -13.24
CA CYS A 269 11.92 -15.25 -11.79
C CYS A 269 13.26 -15.69 -11.20
N VAL A 270 13.80 -14.90 -10.28
CA VAL A 270 15.11 -15.19 -9.68
C VAL A 270 14.98 -15.90 -8.34
N ARG A 271 15.83 -16.92 -8.13
CA ARG A 271 16.00 -17.59 -6.84
C ARG A 271 17.46 -17.70 -6.43
N MET A 272 17.72 -17.71 -5.13
CA MET A 272 19.01 -18.04 -4.55
C MET A 272 19.20 -19.57 -4.57
N PHE A 273 20.33 -20.04 -5.09
CA PHE A 273 20.60 -21.47 -5.25
C PHE A 273 21.36 -22.05 -4.06
N PRO A 274 20.85 -23.10 -3.39
CA PRO A 274 21.37 -23.52 -2.08
C PRO A 274 22.56 -24.49 -2.16
N ILE A 275 22.84 -25.09 -3.32
CA ILE A 275 23.74 -26.26 -3.43
C ILE A 275 24.91 -26.01 -4.40
N ASP A 276 25.91 -25.22 -4.00
CA ASP A 276 27.25 -25.24 -4.62
C ASP A 276 28.34 -24.57 -3.75
N ARG A 277 29.56 -24.50 -4.28
CA ARG A 277 30.73 -23.82 -3.68
C ARG A 277 30.62 -22.29 -3.69
N GLU A 278 29.67 -21.74 -4.44
CA GLU A 278 29.43 -20.30 -4.60
C GLU A 278 28.34 -19.80 -3.62
N HIS A 279 27.66 -20.72 -2.92
CA HIS A 279 26.73 -20.54 -1.78
C HIS A 279 25.72 -19.40 -1.97
N PHE A 280 24.49 -19.76 -2.35
CA PHE A 280 23.33 -18.85 -2.44
C PHE A 280 23.46 -17.73 -3.48
N THR A 281 24.27 -17.95 -4.53
CA THR A 281 24.26 -17.13 -5.75
C THR A 281 22.96 -17.33 -6.52
N TRP A 282 22.65 -16.38 -7.41
CA TRP A 282 21.34 -16.24 -8.02
C TRP A 282 21.22 -17.01 -9.34
N GLN A 283 20.02 -17.52 -9.61
CA GLN A 283 19.63 -18.19 -10.84
C GLN A 283 18.26 -17.67 -11.27
N ASP A 284 18.09 -17.41 -12.56
CA ASP A 284 16.81 -17.18 -13.22
C ASP A 284 16.11 -18.53 -13.43
N LYS A 285 14.80 -18.63 -13.21
CA LYS A 285 14.01 -19.86 -13.28
C LYS A 285 12.57 -19.56 -13.67
N PRO A 286 11.85 -20.56 -14.22
CA PRO A 286 10.41 -20.43 -14.42
C PRO A 286 9.70 -20.09 -13.12
N CYS A 287 8.81 -19.10 -13.17
CA CYS A 287 8.09 -18.61 -12.02
C CYS A 287 7.17 -19.67 -11.39
N GLU A 288 6.75 -20.66 -12.18
CA GLU A 288 5.86 -21.78 -11.79
C GLU A 288 6.60 -22.88 -11.02
N GLN A 289 7.94 -22.88 -11.01
CA GLN A 289 8.68 -23.83 -10.19
C GLN A 289 8.37 -23.64 -8.72
N LEU A 290 8.34 -24.73 -7.96
CA LEU A 290 8.13 -24.67 -6.53
C LEU A 290 9.48 -24.52 -5.82
N ALA A 291 9.58 -23.54 -4.94
CA ALA A 291 10.78 -23.21 -4.18
C ALA A 291 10.39 -22.54 -2.87
N TRP A 292 11.32 -22.43 -1.93
CA TRP A 292 11.11 -21.61 -0.73
C TRP A 292 11.03 -20.13 -1.10
N THR A 293 10.68 -19.29 -0.12
CA THR A 293 10.47 -17.86 -0.37
C THR A 293 11.19 -17.01 0.65
N LEU A 294 12.03 -16.09 0.20
CA LEU A 294 12.59 -15.05 1.06
C LEU A 294 11.72 -13.81 0.97
N CYS A 295 11.22 -13.36 2.11
CA CYS A 295 10.45 -12.13 2.22
C CYS A 295 11.33 -10.97 2.68
N SER A 296 10.97 -9.75 2.26
CA SER A 296 11.48 -8.51 2.83
C SER A 296 10.35 -7.59 3.29
N ILE A 297 10.60 -6.89 4.39
CA ILE A 297 9.83 -5.74 4.85
C ILE A 297 10.76 -4.52 4.79
N ASN A 298 10.38 -3.50 4.01
CA ASN A 298 11.09 -2.23 4.02
C ASN A 298 10.62 -1.41 5.21
N ILE A 299 11.56 -0.92 6.01
CA ILE A 299 11.30 -0.06 7.16
C ILE A 299 11.64 1.36 6.77
N HIS A 300 10.66 2.26 6.84
CA HIS A 300 10.93 3.68 6.71
C HIS A 300 11.39 4.26 8.05
N LYS A 301 12.35 5.18 7.97
CA LYS A 301 12.83 5.97 9.11
C LYS A 301 11.86 7.12 9.40
#